data_AF-A0A959ZZ39-F1
#
_entry.id   AF-A0A959ZZ39-F1
#
_cell.length_a   1.000
_cell.length_b   1.000
_cell.length_c   1.000
_cell.angle_alpha   90.00
_cell.angle_beta   90.00
_cell.angle_gamma   90.00
#
_symmetry.space_group_name_H-M   'P 1'
#
loop_
_entity.id
_entity.type
_entity.pdbx_description
1 polymer ?
#
loop_
_entity_poly.entity_id
_entity_poly.type
_entity_poly.pdbx_seq_one_letter_code
_entity_poly.pdbx_strand_id
1 'polypeptide(L)'
;MSDPLAIALVCPLPWPPTDEVGYRVACEADALAARGHAVTVLAAALAPEDVRAGRGAVERGDVRAAPGAVRIVAVGRAIRTTARRRVAGPIDLALGLERALGTDAFDVVHVHEPLMPTPLLTSLRHTGARTVATFHRADPPAGVAFISPLVERSLDRLDARVAASPAVRRTLGELLPGEYEVIAPGAVGGGAAPGRGVMVLARGRDRAALRFGLMVARMAGPGDVAPLTVLGPREAAWRTRAAVPKALRGVATVLPDDDPSAWMAALDDVAVVVAVGADDVWSAVAAEARARGRVLLGPRTADADALVHDGVGGVLVPPFQAPEWRDALRSLLRGDADRTAMGHAAALAATGHSWDAVAALLEDVYTRAAATPARRHGGVVLVDPRLRPAADSDLPAIAAACVELGLDAVGVAAPGGVALSRALADVAPGALRVIDGREVATTDGVVVGLFLTHDVPDGMPLRATLEAIRGQGGVTLIPHPEAADVPAPRALRDVDSLIDCRELATGAMGAPGIAAVRDARRLGLAATSGSGAHDVNAVGGAGMMMRGFTDGRDFVAALAEAEPVVPRRGRKARARDRRRGRNS
;
A
#
# COMPACT_ATOMS: atom_id res chain seq x y z
N MET A 1 0.91 -24.65 -13.96
CA MET A 1 1.79 -23.52 -13.62
C MET A 1 1.12 -22.28 -14.15
N SER A 2 0.84 -21.31 -13.28
CA SER A 2 0.37 -19.98 -13.68
C SER A 2 1.43 -19.32 -14.58
N ASP A 3 1.00 -18.41 -15.45
CA ASP A 3 1.94 -17.64 -16.25
C ASP A 3 2.88 -16.82 -15.34
N PRO A 4 4.18 -16.72 -15.68
CA PRO A 4 5.14 -16.02 -14.85
C PRO A 4 4.85 -14.51 -14.80
N LEU A 5 4.34 -14.06 -13.65
CA LEU A 5 4.14 -12.65 -13.30
C LEU A 5 5.46 -11.87 -13.18
N ALA A 6 5.41 -10.59 -13.53
CA ALA A 6 6.38 -9.57 -13.13
C ALA A 6 5.96 -8.92 -11.81
N ILE A 7 6.75 -9.11 -10.78
CA ILE A 7 6.41 -8.74 -9.40
C ILE A 7 7.43 -7.72 -8.90
N ALA A 8 6.97 -6.56 -8.42
CA ALA A 8 7.77 -5.62 -7.65
C ALA A 8 7.50 -5.83 -6.15
N LEU A 9 8.51 -6.29 -5.39
CA LEU A 9 8.48 -6.26 -3.93
C LEU A 9 9.11 -4.95 -3.45
N VAL A 10 8.34 -4.12 -2.75
CA VAL A 10 8.79 -2.80 -2.30
C VAL A 10 9.13 -2.85 -0.82
N CYS A 11 10.43 -2.75 -0.52
CA CYS A 11 10.95 -2.80 0.84
C CYS A 11 11.08 -1.39 1.44
N PRO A 12 10.55 -1.13 2.66
CA PRO A 12 10.62 0.18 3.30
C PRO A 12 12.01 0.49 3.86
N LEU A 13 12.87 -0.53 3.97
CA LEU A 13 14.16 -0.45 4.63
C LEU A 13 15.32 -0.64 3.63
N PRO A 14 16.52 -0.16 3.97
CA PRO A 14 17.64 -0.17 3.02
C PRO A 14 18.14 -1.59 2.72
N TRP A 15 18.57 -1.81 1.48
CA TRP A 15 19.24 -3.03 1.02
C TRP A 15 20.77 -2.91 1.11
N PRO A 16 21.52 -4.00 1.39
CA PRO A 16 21.06 -5.36 1.75
C PRO A 16 20.32 -5.42 3.10
N PRO A 17 19.44 -6.42 3.30
CA PRO A 17 18.57 -6.49 4.47
C PRO A 17 19.37 -6.66 5.74
N THR A 18 19.01 -5.89 6.77
CA THR A 18 19.64 -5.95 8.10
C THR A 18 18.57 -5.85 9.18
N ASP A 19 17.39 -6.37 8.87
CA ASP A 19 16.17 -6.34 9.65
C ASP A 19 15.26 -7.47 9.16
N GLU A 20 14.25 -7.81 9.95
CA GLU A 20 13.36 -8.93 9.66
C GLU A 20 12.44 -8.69 8.46
N VAL A 21 12.01 -7.44 8.21
CA VAL A 21 11.15 -7.12 7.06
C VAL A 21 11.94 -7.33 5.77
N GLY A 22 13.15 -6.79 5.69
CA GLY A 22 14.05 -7.00 4.57
C GLY A 22 14.42 -8.47 4.38
N TYR A 23 14.65 -9.22 5.47
CA TYR A 23 14.90 -10.66 5.41
C TYR A 23 13.72 -11.43 4.83
N ARG A 24 12.50 -11.11 5.27
CA ARG A 24 11.28 -11.71 4.71
C ARG A 24 11.12 -11.38 3.22
N VAL A 25 11.31 -10.12 2.83
CA VAL A 25 11.27 -9.70 1.42
C VAL A 25 12.29 -10.47 0.58
N ALA A 26 13.50 -10.70 1.11
CA ALA A 26 14.53 -11.48 0.41
C ALA A 26 14.07 -12.93 0.18
N CYS A 27 13.56 -13.60 1.22
CA CYS A 27 13.13 -14.99 1.12
C CYS A 27 11.89 -15.15 0.23
N GLU A 28 10.94 -14.22 0.29
CA GLU A 28 9.78 -14.19 -0.61
C GLU A 28 10.21 -13.94 -2.05
N ALA A 29 11.19 -13.05 -2.29
CA ALA A 29 11.72 -12.81 -3.62
C ALA A 29 12.34 -14.07 -4.22
N ASP A 30 13.20 -14.74 -3.46
CA ASP A 30 13.87 -15.97 -3.89
C ASP A 30 12.86 -17.10 -4.13
N ALA A 31 11.86 -17.25 -3.27
CA ALA A 31 10.84 -18.29 -3.43
C ALA A 31 9.90 -18.03 -4.62
N LEU A 32 9.45 -16.79 -4.83
CA LEU A 32 8.64 -16.43 -6.00
C LEU A 32 9.45 -16.59 -7.30
N ALA A 33 10.74 -16.22 -7.29
CA ALA A 33 11.62 -16.44 -8.43
C ALA A 33 11.86 -17.93 -8.69
N ALA A 34 12.05 -18.76 -7.67
CA ALA A 34 12.19 -20.22 -7.81
C ALA A 34 10.96 -20.87 -8.47
N ARG A 35 9.79 -20.25 -8.32
CA ARG A 35 8.52 -20.65 -8.95
C ARG A 35 8.35 -20.11 -10.38
N GLY A 36 9.31 -19.35 -10.89
CA GLY A 36 9.41 -18.88 -12.27
C GLY A 36 9.08 -17.41 -12.49
N HIS A 37 8.68 -16.67 -11.44
CA HIS A 37 8.33 -15.26 -11.55
C HIS A 37 9.53 -14.36 -11.82
N ALA A 38 9.30 -13.20 -12.44
CA ALA A 38 10.30 -12.16 -12.58
C ALA A 38 10.17 -11.20 -11.39
N VAL A 39 11.08 -11.27 -10.41
CA VAL A 39 10.94 -10.52 -9.17
C VAL A 39 11.95 -9.36 -9.10
N THR A 40 11.44 -8.14 -8.98
CA THR A 40 12.25 -6.95 -8.70
C THR A 40 12.03 -6.50 -7.26
N VAL A 41 13.10 -6.35 -6.48
CA VAL A 41 13.05 -5.70 -5.17
C VAL A 41 13.38 -4.22 -5.34
N LEU A 42 12.42 -3.35 -5.00
CA LEU A 42 12.60 -1.90 -4.95
C LEU A 42 12.88 -1.47 -3.50
N ALA A 43 14.08 -0.94 -3.26
CA ALA A 43 14.49 -0.51 -1.92
C ALA A 43 15.41 0.71 -1.97
N ALA A 44 15.63 1.37 -0.84
CA ALA A 44 16.74 2.31 -0.71
C ALA A 44 18.08 1.57 -0.60
N ALA A 45 19.19 2.18 -0.99
CA ALA A 45 20.53 1.60 -0.80
C ALA A 45 21.43 2.51 0.05
N LEU A 46 22.38 1.90 0.76
CA LEU A 46 23.41 2.61 1.53
C LEU A 46 24.65 2.91 0.69
N ALA A 47 25.02 1.99 -0.21
CA ALA A 47 26.24 2.10 -1.01
C ALA A 47 26.05 3.04 -2.21
N PRO A 48 26.95 4.02 -2.45
CA PRO A 48 26.83 4.96 -3.56
C PRO A 48 26.80 4.32 -4.96
N GLU A 49 27.48 3.19 -5.14
CA GLU A 49 27.49 2.37 -6.35
C GLU A 49 26.11 1.79 -6.66
N ASP A 50 25.44 1.20 -5.67
CA ASP A 50 24.09 0.66 -5.80
C ASP A 50 23.09 1.76 -6.15
N VAL A 51 23.19 2.92 -5.48
CA VAL A 51 22.35 4.09 -5.77
C VAL A 51 22.52 4.57 -7.20
N ARG A 52 23.76 4.62 -7.72
CA ARG A 52 24.04 5.03 -9.10
C ARG A 52 23.50 4.02 -10.12
N ALA A 53 23.72 2.73 -9.85
CA ALA A 53 23.21 1.65 -10.70
C ALA A 53 21.68 1.64 -10.75
N GLY A 54 21.02 1.75 -9.59
CA GLY A 54 19.56 1.83 -9.48
C GLY A 54 18.98 3.06 -10.17
N ARG A 55 19.56 4.24 -9.97
CA ARG A 55 19.15 5.46 -10.69
C ARG A 55 19.22 5.28 -12.21
N GLY A 56 20.33 4.76 -12.71
CA GLY A 56 20.48 4.51 -14.15
C GLY A 56 19.47 3.49 -14.68
N ALA A 57 19.15 2.45 -13.91
CA ALA A 57 18.11 1.48 -14.25
C ALA A 57 16.72 2.13 -14.35
N VAL A 58 16.35 2.93 -13.35
CA VAL A 58 15.07 3.67 -13.31
C VAL A 58 14.96 4.69 -14.46
N GLU A 59 16.03 5.44 -14.74
CA GLU A 59 16.06 6.42 -15.85
C GLU A 59 15.90 5.77 -17.23
N ARG A 60 16.38 4.54 -17.40
CA ARG A 60 16.21 3.78 -18.64
C ARG A 60 14.90 2.99 -18.71
N GLY A 61 14.11 2.97 -17.64
CA GLY A 61 12.94 2.10 -17.50
C GLY A 61 13.29 0.60 -17.39
N ASP A 62 14.57 0.27 -17.19
CA ASP A 62 15.07 -1.10 -17.10
C ASP A 62 15.05 -1.56 -15.64
N VAL A 63 13.84 -1.72 -15.09
CA VAL A 63 13.63 -2.10 -13.69
C VAL A 63 13.18 -3.55 -13.52
N ARG A 64 12.77 -4.22 -14.60
CA ARG A 64 12.23 -5.58 -14.56
C ARG A 64 13.36 -6.62 -14.43
N ALA A 65 13.09 -7.68 -13.66
CA ALA A 65 13.93 -8.87 -13.64
C ALA A 65 13.61 -9.81 -14.83
N ALA A 66 14.51 -10.76 -15.11
CA ALA A 66 14.20 -11.87 -15.99
C ALA A 66 13.28 -12.88 -15.26
N PRO A 67 12.45 -13.67 -15.98
CA PRO A 67 11.71 -14.77 -15.38
C PRO A 67 12.65 -15.74 -14.64
N GLY A 68 12.26 -16.14 -13.43
CA GLY A 68 13.07 -17.00 -12.58
C GLY A 68 14.24 -16.30 -11.87
N ALA A 69 14.32 -14.97 -11.94
CA ALA A 69 15.41 -14.20 -11.35
C ALA A 69 14.93 -13.12 -10.39
N VAL A 70 15.78 -12.80 -9.43
CA VAL A 70 15.63 -11.66 -8.52
C VAL A 70 16.55 -10.52 -8.97
N ARG A 71 16.01 -9.32 -9.13
CA ARG A 71 16.76 -8.10 -9.40
C ARG A 71 16.57 -7.09 -8.27
N ILE A 72 17.64 -6.55 -7.74
CA ILE A 72 17.58 -5.45 -6.77
C ILE A 72 17.73 -4.12 -7.52
N VAL A 73 16.82 -3.17 -7.29
CA VAL A 73 16.90 -1.82 -7.86
C VAL A 73 16.83 -0.79 -6.73
N ALA A 74 17.93 -0.06 -6.56
CA ALA A 74 17.97 1.05 -5.61
C ALA A 74 17.16 2.25 -6.13
N VAL A 75 16.00 2.49 -5.52
CA VAL A 75 15.08 3.59 -5.87
C VAL A 75 15.31 4.85 -5.02
N GLY A 76 16.31 4.84 -4.15
CA GLY A 76 16.65 5.98 -3.32
C GLY A 76 17.91 5.74 -2.51
N ARG A 77 18.40 6.79 -1.85
CA ARG A 77 19.54 6.70 -0.94
C ARG A 77 19.05 6.64 0.51
N ALA A 78 19.56 5.68 1.26
CA ALA A 78 19.38 5.63 2.71
C ALA A 78 20.50 6.41 3.41
N ILE A 79 20.15 7.18 4.45
CA ILE A 79 21.11 7.90 5.28
C ILE A 79 21.08 7.30 6.68
N ARG A 80 22.26 6.99 7.23
CA ARG A 80 22.38 6.50 8.61
C ARG A 80 22.29 7.68 9.58
N THR A 81 21.14 7.90 10.18
CA THR A 81 20.95 8.94 11.20
C THR A 81 21.21 8.36 12.59
N THR A 82 22.48 8.32 13.03
CA THR A 82 22.98 7.75 14.30
C THR A 82 22.69 6.26 14.52
N ALA A 83 23.38 5.62 15.47
CA ALA A 83 23.34 4.17 15.75
C ALA A 83 21.95 3.58 16.11
N ARG A 84 20.89 4.40 16.16
CA ARG A 84 19.57 4.04 16.70
C ARG A 84 18.40 4.15 15.72
N ARG A 85 18.58 4.71 14.51
CA ARG A 85 17.53 4.71 13.47
C ARG A 85 18.13 4.65 12.07
N ARG A 86 17.84 3.58 11.34
CA ARG A 86 17.91 3.59 9.87
C ARG A 86 16.62 4.25 9.40
N VAL A 87 16.62 5.57 9.30
CA VAL A 87 15.55 6.23 8.57
C VAL A 87 15.93 6.10 7.09
N ALA A 88 15.06 5.52 6.28
CA ALA A 88 15.04 5.81 4.86
C ALA A 88 14.65 7.30 4.71
N GLY A 89 15.55 8.20 5.09
CA GLY A 89 15.39 9.64 4.96
C GLY A 89 15.52 9.99 3.48
N PRO A 90 14.48 10.57 2.86
CA PRO A 90 14.29 10.55 1.42
C PRO A 90 15.16 11.64 0.78
N ILE A 91 16.33 11.26 0.31
CA ILE A 91 16.82 11.89 -0.92
C ILE A 91 16.43 10.94 -2.04
N ASP A 92 15.51 11.43 -2.87
CA ASP A 92 15.03 10.80 -4.10
C ASP A 92 14.18 9.52 -3.99
N LEU A 93 13.92 8.96 -2.79
CA LEU A 93 13.12 7.72 -2.66
C LEU A 93 11.72 7.84 -3.27
N ALA A 94 11.01 8.95 -3.03
CA ALA A 94 9.69 9.18 -3.60
C ALA A 94 9.73 9.27 -5.13
N LEU A 95 10.71 10.01 -5.67
CA LEU A 95 10.89 10.20 -7.11
C LEU A 95 11.34 8.90 -7.81
N GLY A 96 12.22 8.13 -7.18
CA GLY A 96 12.68 6.85 -7.72
C GLY A 96 11.57 5.80 -7.73
N LEU A 97 10.75 5.75 -6.68
CA LEU A 97 9.54 4.90 -6.66
C LEU A 97 8.53 5.35 -7.71
N GLU A 98 8.25 6.65 -7.81
CA GLU A 98 7.37 7.21 -8.84
C GLU A 98 7.79 6.77 -10.25
N ARG A 99 9.07 6.98 -10.58
CA ARG A 99 9.61 6.61 -11.89
C ARG A 99 9.61 5.11 -12.11
N ALA A 100 10.02 4.32 -11.12
CA ALA A 100 10.08 2.86 -11.25
C ALA A 100 8.67 2.26 -11.43
N LEU A 101 7.71 2.71 -10.62
CA LEU A 101 6.34 2.20 -10.63
C LEU A 101 5.52 2.69 -11.83
N GLY A 102 5.87 3.84 -12.42
CA GLY A 102 5.25 4.39 -13.63
C GLY A 102 5.75 3.80 -14.95
N THR A 103 6.61 2.76 -14.93
CA THR A 103 7.13 2.12 -16.16
C THR A 103 6.18 1.09 -16.79
N ASP A 104 5.04 0.79 -16.15
CA ASP A 104 4.16 -0.35 -16.49
C ASP A 104 4.90 -1.70 -16.60
N ALA A 105 6.04 -1.84 -15.90
CA ALA A 105 6.90 -3.02 -15.99
C ALA A 105 6.44 -4.22 -15.14
N PHE A 106 5.40 -4.05 -14.32
CA PHE A 106 4.98 -5.00 -13.29
C PHE A 106 3.51 -5.34 -13.41
N ASP A 107 3.18 -6.61 -13.20
CA ASP A 107 1.80 -7.10 -13.06
C ASP A 107 1.29 -6.92 -11.63
N VAL A 108 2.21 -7.03 -10.66
CA VAL A 108 1.95 -6.89 -9.22
C VAL A 108 2.99 -5.98 -8.57
N VAL A 109 2.53 -5.07 -7.70
CA VAL A 109 3.34 -4.26 -6.80
C VAL A 109 2.95 -4.61 -5.37
N HIS A 110 3.84 -5.30 -4.65
CA HIS A 110 3.64 -5.74 -3.29
C HIS A 110 4.50 -4.90 -2.33
N VAL A 111 3.86 -4.05 -1.51
CA VAL A 111 4.54 -3.22 -0.52
C VAL A 111 4.64 -3.93 0.84
N HIS A 112 5.79 -3.81 1.49
CA HIS A 112 6.00 -4.35 2.83
C HIS A 112 6.02 -3.23 3.86
N GLU A 113 5.34 -3.48 4.98
CA GLU A 113 5.21 -2.57 6.11
C GLU A 113 4.84 -1.12 5.73
N PRO A 114 3.69 -0.96 5.04
CA PRO A 114 3.28 0.29 4.41
C PRO A 114 3.04 1.45 5.40
N LEU A 115 2.80 1.15 6.67
CA LEU A 115 2.55 2.15 7.71
C LEU A 115 3.83 2.82 8.24
N MET A 116 5.02 2.35 7.83
CA MET A 116 6.26 3.07 8.12
C MET A 116 6.24 4.46 7.49
N PRO A 117 6.79 5.50 8.15
CA PRO A 117 6.80 6.88 7.65
C PRO A 117 7.72 7.02 6.42
N THR A 118 7.21 6.58 5.27
CA THR A 118 7.90 6.40 3.99
C THR A 118 6.92 6.72 2.86
N PRO A 119 7.38 7.09 1.65
CA PRO A 119 6.49 7.40 0.55
C PRO A 119 5.79 6.18 -0.08
N LEU A 120 6.00 4.96 0.42
CA LEU A 120 5.58 3.69 -0.22
C LEU A 120 4.08 3.68 -0.57
N LEU A 121 3.22 3.91 0.42
CA LEU A 121 1.77 3.93 0.22
C LEU A 121 1.35 4.97 -0.82
N THR A 122 1.88 6.18 -0.69
CA THR A 122 1.54 7.23 -1.65
C THR A 122 2.09 6.95 -3.04
N SER A 123 3.20 6.21 -3.18
CA SER A 123 3.79 5.89 -4.48
C SER A 123 3.01 4.85 -5.27
N LEU A 124 2.12 4.09 -4.61
CA LEU A 124 1.14 3.23 -5.28
C LEU A 124 0.25 4.03 -6.25
N ARG A 125 0.24 5.36 -6.17
CA ARG A 125 -0.45 6.22 -7.14
C ARG A 125 0.06 6.19 -8.55
N HIS A 126 1.29 5.73 -8.73
CA HIS A 126 2.01 5.77 -10.00
C HIS A 126 1.96 4.45 -10.76
N THR A 127 1.44 3.37 -10.17
CA THR A 127 1.34 2.07 -10.84
C THR A 127 -0.10 1.73 -11.22
N GLY A 128 -0.28 1.16 -12.41
CA GLY A 128 -1.52 0.49 -12.81
C GLY A 128 -1.56 -1.01 -12.51
N ALA A 129 -0.50 -1.55 -11.88
CA ALA A 129 -0.39 -2.95 -11.47
C ALA A 129 -1.33 -3.28 -10.31
N ARG A 130 -1.53 -4.58 -10.04
CA ARG A 130 -2.24 -5.02 -8.83
C ARG A 130 -1.42 -4.69 -7.60
N THR A 131 -2.04 -4.08 -6.60
CA THR A 131 -1.32 -3.65 -5.40
C THR A 131 -1.68 -4.52 -4.21
N VAL A 132 -0.65 -5.07 -3.56
CA VAL A 132 -0.77 -5.91 -2.37
C VAL A 132 0.07 -5.30 -1.27
N ALA A 133 -0.36 -5.43 -0.01
CA ALA A 133 0.47 -5.02 1.12
C ALA A 133 0.56 -6.10 2.19
N THR A 134 1.77 -6.37 2.67
CA THR A 134 2.00 -7.17 3.87
C THR A 134 2.35 -6.29 5.07
N PHE A 135 1.58 -6.44 6.13
CA PHE A 135 1.77 -5.80 7.42
C PHE A 135 2.43 -6.78 8.40
N HIS A 136 3.57 -6.39 8.95
CA HIS A 136 4.44 -7.21 9.81
C HIS A 136 4.33 -6.85 11.29
N ARG A 137 3.83 -5.65 11.63
CA ARG A 137 3.77 -5.18 13.02
C ARG A 137 2.35 -4.80 13.43
N ALA A 138 1.99 -5.17 14.65
CA ALA A 138 0.70 -4.82 15.24
C ALA A 138 0.68 -3.38 15.77
N ASP A 139 1.84 -2.83 16.16
CA ASP A 139 1.96 -1.46 16.68
C ASP A 139 2.23 -0.47 15.53
N PRO A 140 1.24 0.29 15.06
CA PRO A 140 1.50 1.36 14.10
C PRO A 140 2.40 2.43 14.75
N PRO A 141 3.33 3.06 14.00
CA PRO A 141 4.16 4.13 14.52
C PRO A 141 3.32 5.23 15.19
N ALA A 142 3.85 5.81 16.28
CA ALA A 142 3.24 6.97 16.92
C ALA A 142 2.99 8.06 15.87
N GLY A 143 1.74 8.49 15.71
CA GLY A 143 1.33 9.48 14.71
C GLY A 143 0.47 8.94 13.57
N VAL A 144 0.40 7.62 13.33
CA VAL A 144 -0.42 7.04 12.25
C VAL A 144 -1.91 7.39 12.42
N ALA A 145 -2.42 7.41 13.65
CA ALA A 145 -3.78 7.86 13.96
C ALA A 145 -4.08 9.32 13.55
N PHE A 146 -3.05 10.17 13.40
CA PHE A 146 -3.22 11.58 12.99
C PHE A 146 -3.14 11.79 11.47
N ILE A 147 -2.76 10.77 10.69
CA ILE A 147 -2.68 10.81 9.22
C ILE A 147 -3.72 9.91 8.54
N SER A 148 -4.71 9.43 9.31
CA SER A 148 -5.73 8.46 8.88
C SER A 148 -6.35 8.76 7.50
N PRO A 149 -6.77 9.99 7.16
CA PRO A 149 -7.42 10.23 5.87
C PRO A 149 -6.50 10.04 4.66
N LEU A 150 -5.20 10.24 4.78
CA LEU A 150 -4.23 10.04 3.70
C LEU A 150 -3.82 8.56 3.60
N VAL A 151 -3.71 7.90 4.76
CA VAL A 151 -3.40 6.47 4.88
C VAL A 151 -4.58 5.64 4.36
N GLU A 152 -5.80 5.92 4.80
CA GLU A 152 -7.05 5.30 4.31
C GLU A 152 -7.16 5.40 2.79
N ARG A 153 -7.00 6.59 2.20
CA ARG A 153 -7.01 6.78 0.74
C ARG A 153 -5.98 5.93 0.02
N SER A 154 -4.80 5.74 0.61
CA SER A 154 -3.74 4.93 0.01
C SER A 154 -3.99 3.43 0.20
N LEU A 155 -4.67 3.04 1.29
CA LEU A 155 -5.07 1.66 1.58
C LEU A 155 -6.27 1.20 0.75
N ASP A 156 -7.15 2.11 0.35
CA ASP A 156 -8.23 1.85 -0.60
C ASP A 156 -7.72 1.48 -1.99
N ARG A 157 -6.45 1.77 -2.28
CA ARG A 157 -5.80 1.36 -3.52
C ARG A 157 -5.37 -0.10 -3.51
N LEU A 158 -5.19 -0.70 -2.33
CA LEU A 158 -4.76 -2.08 -2.18
C LEU A 158 -5.85 -3.03 -2.67
N ASP A 159 -5.50 -3.87 -3.64
CA ASP A 159 -6.36 -4.96 -4.12
C ASP A 159 -6.38 -6.12 -3.10
N ALA A 160 -5.31 -6.28 -2.30
CA ALA A 160 -5.26 -7.27 -1.23
C ALA A 160 -4.38 -6.82 -0.04
N ARG A 161 -4.70 -7.31 1.15
CA ARG A 161 -4.00 -7.00 2.40
C ARG A 161 -3.65 -8.29 3.14
N VAL A 162 -2.39 -8.41 3.52
CA VAL A 162 -1.83 -9.57 4.21
C VAL A 162 -1.33 -9.15 5.59
N ALA A 163 -1.72 -9.87 6.63
CA ALA A 163 -1.21 -9.71 7.98
C ALA A 163 -0.23 -10.85 8.31
N ALA A 164 0.92 -10.53 8.90
CA ALA A 164 1.91 -11.53 9.30
C ALA A 164 1.45 -12.42 10.46
N SER A 165 0.46 -11.98 11.24
CA SER A 165 -0.11 -12.75 12.34
C SER A 165 -1.58 -12.39 12.59
N PRO A 166 -2.33 -13.22 13.32
CA PRO A 166 -3.69 -12.90 13.77
C PRO A 166 -3.74 -11.66 14.67
N ALA A 167 -2.69 -11.40 15.45
CA ALA A 167 -2.60 -10.20 16.28
C ALA A 167 -2.50 -8.94 15.43
N VAL A 168 -1.64 -8.95 14.39
CA VAL A 168 -1.55 -7.86 13.41
C VAL A 168 -2.91 -7.63 12.75
N ARG A 169 -3.59 -8.69 12.29
CA ARG A 169 -4.94 -8.59 11.70
C ARG A 169 -5.94 -7.94 12.65
N ARG A 170 -5.99 -8.35 13.92
CA ARG A 170 -6.94 -7.79 14.90
C ARG A 170 -6.68 -6.31 15.13
N THR A 171 -5.44 -5.94 15.44
CA THR A 171 -5.09 -4.55 15.73
C THR A 171 -5.31 -3.65 14.52
N LEU A 172 -4.95 -4.10 13.31
CA LEU A 172 -5.19 -3.33 12.10
C LEU A 172 -6.66 -3.29 11.70
N GLY A 173 -7.42 -4.36 11.88
CA GLY A 173 -8.86 -4.37 11.58
C GLY A 173 -9.67 -3.40 12.43
N GLU A 174 -9.21 -3.12 13.67
CA GLU A 174 -9.79 -2.09 14.54
C GLU A 174 -9.46 -0.66 14.07
N LEU A 175 -8.27 -0.45 13.51
CA LEU A 175 -7.76 0.87 13.12
C LEU A 175 -8.02 1.24 11.66
N LEU A 176 -8.03 0.25 10.78
CA LEU A 176 -8.06 0.37 9.33
C LEU A 176 -8.99 -0.73 8.78
N PRO A 177 -10.29 -0.43 8.62
CA PRO A 177 -11.27 -1.42 8.19
C PRO A 177 -10.89 -2.07 6.85
N GLY A 178 -11.04 -3.40 6.77
CA GLY A 178 -10.85 -4.18 5.55
C GLY A 178 -10.60 -5.65 5.85
N GLU A 179 -10.58 -6.46 4.79
CA GLU A 179 -10.23 -7.87 4.90
C GLU A 179 -8.72 -8.04 4.87
N TYR A 180 -8.20 -8.83 5.82
CA TYR A 180 -6.78 -9.16 5.93
C TYR A 180 -6.63 -10.67 5.98
N GLU A 181 -5.86 -11.19 5.04
CA GLU A 181 -5.46 -12.59 5.03
C GLU A 181 -4.23 -12.79 5.92
N VAL A 182 -4.23 -13.82 6.75
CA VAL A 182 -3.08 -14.08 7.63
C VAL A 182 -2.12 -15.03 6.94
N ILE A 183 -0.92 -14.55 6.62
CA ILE A 183 0.17 -15.36 6.07
C ILE A 183 1.39 -15.20 6.97
N ALA A 184 1.66 -16.26 7.75
CA ALA A 184 2.82 -16.35 8.61
C ALA A 184 4.13 -16.32 7.80
N PRO A 185 5.24 -15.83 8.38
CA PRO A 185 6.54 -15.94 7.74
C PRO A 185 6.93 -17.40 7.52
N GLY A 186 7.60 -17.64 6.40
CA GLY A 186 8.15 -18.94 6.09
C GLY A 186 9.43 -19.22 6.87
N ALA A 187 10.00 -20.40 6.65
CA ALA A 187 11.32 -20.74 7.15
C ALA A 187 12.20 -21.36 6.06
N VAL A 188 13.49 -21.02 6.08
CA VAL A 188 14.55 -21.67 5.30
C VAL A 188 14.85 -23.06 5.90
N GLY A 189 14.82 -23.15 7.24
CA GLY A 189 15.16 -24.38 7.97
C GLY A 189 16.66 -24.64 8.08
N GLY A 190 17.00 -25.86 8.49
CA GLY A 190 18.40 -26.30 8.65
C GLY A 190 18.52 -27.49 9.58
N GLY A 191 19.11 -28.59 9.12
CA GLY A 191 19.24 -29.86 9.84
C GLY A 191 20.31 -29.88 10.94
N ALA A 192 20.57 -28.76 11.61
CA ALA A 192 21.52 -28.72 12.72
C ALA A 192 20.93 -29.47 13.93
N ALA A 193 21.73 -30.30 14.60
CA ALA A 193 21.32 -30.90 15.87
C ALA A 193 20.94 -29.79 16.87
N PRO A 194 19.90 -29.98 17.71
CA PRO A 194 19.56 -29.01 18.73
C PRO A 194 20.72 -28.83 19.70
N GLY A 195 21.04 -27.57 19.99
CA GLY A 195 21.97 -27.23 21.06
C GLY A 195 21.38 -27.52 22.43
N ARG A 196 21.93 -26.91 23.48
CA ARG A 196 21.51 -27.10 24.88
C ARG A 196 20.92 -25.84 25.52
N GLY A 197 21.05 -24.70 24.85
CA GLY A 197 20.70 -23.40 25.39
C GLY A 197 19.20 -23.09 25.36
N VAL A 198 18.85 -21.98 25.99
CA VAL A 198 17.50 -21.42 25.97
C VAL A 198 17.53 -20.06 25.29
N MET A 199 16.55 -19.76 24.46
CA MET A 199 16.34 -18.42 23.93
C MET A 199 15.06 -17.84 24.53
N VAL A 200 15.13 -16.67 25.15
CA VAL A 200 13.94 -15.88 25.52
C VAL A 200 13.69 -14.87 24.41
N LEU A 201 12.55 -15.02 23.75
CA LEU A 201 12.08 -14.12 22.71
C LEU A 201 11.20 -13.04 23.35
N ALA A 202 11.61 -11.78 23.19
CA ALA A 202 10.84 -10.62 23.64
C ALA A 202 10.85 -9.56 22.54
N ARG A 203 10.01 -9.76 21.52
CA ARG A 203 9.95 -8.85 20.38
C ARG A 203 9.18 -7.59 20.72
N GLY A 204 9.47 -6.53 19.97
CA GLY A 204 8.82 -5.24 20.18
C GLY A 204 9.11 -4.68 21.58
N ARG A 205 8.33 -3.70 22.02
CA ARG A 205 8.61 -2.99 23.29
C ARG A 205 7.95 -3.63 24.50
N ASP A 206 7.55 -4.91 24.42
CA ASP A 206 6.88 -5.63 25.50
C ASP A 206 7.84 -5.99 26.64
N ARG A 207 7.95 -5.05 27.58
CA ARG A 207 8.76 -5.20 28.78
C ARG A 207 8.18 -6.24 29.75
N ALA A 208 6.87 -6.49 29.71
CA ALA A 208 6.22 -7.45 30.61
C ALA A 208 6.57 -8.87 30.19
N ALA A 209 6.44 -9.18 28.89
CA ALA A 209 6.84 -10.45 28.31
C ALA A 209 8.31 -10.79 28.60
N LEU A 210 9.23 -9.86 28.34
CA LEU A 210 10.65 -10.04 28.66
C LEU A 210 10.87 -10.37 30.15
N ARG A 211 10.31 -9.55 31.04
CA ARG A 211 10.52 -9.71 32.49
C ARG A 211 9.99 -11.06 32.95
N PHE A 212 8.86 -11.49 32.40
CA PHE A 212 8.29 -12.79 32.68
C PHE A 212 9.20 -13.93 32.17
N GLY A 213 9.66 -13.88 30.91
CA GLY A 213 10.58 -14.88 30.36
C GLY A 213 11.89 -14.99 31.14
N LEU A 214 12.50 -13.87 31.53
CA LEU A 214 13.69 -13.85 32.38
C LEU A 214 13.41 -14.34 33.80
N MET A 215 12.21 -14.10 34.34
CA MET A 215 11.78 -14.64 35.63
C MET A 215 11.68 -16.17 35.56
N VAL A 216 11.03 -16.71 34.53
CA VAL A 216 10.90 -18.15 34.28
C VAL A 216 12.28 -18.79 34.13
N ALA A 217 13.17 -18.22 33.31
CA ALA A 217 14.54 -18.73 33.14
C ALA A 217 15.33 -18.73 34.46
N ARG A 218 15.21 -17.67 35.27
CA ARG A 218 15.83 -17.60 36.60
C ARG A 218 15.27 -18.65 37.56
N MET A 219 13.96 -18.89 37.52
CA MET A 219 13.30 -19.90 38.34
C MET A 219 13.64 -21.33 37.92
N ALA A 220 13.87 -21.55 36.62
CA ALA A 220 14.33 -22.84 36.10
C ALA A 220 15.72 -23.17 36.66
N GLY A 221 16.65 -22.22 36.62
CA GLY A 221 17.98 -22.33 37.21
C GLY A 221 19.05 -21.80 36.24
N PRO A 222 19.93 -20.85 36.64
CA PRO A 222 20.90 -20.26 35.71
C PRO A 222 21.83 -21.26 35.01
N GLY A 223 22.21 -22.36 35.69
CA GLY A 223 23.02 -23.42 35.09
C GLY A 223 22.24 -24.28 34.10
N ASP A 224 20.96 -24.53 34.37
CA ASP A 224 20.09 -25.37 33.53
C ASP A 224 19.73 -24.68 32.22
N VAL A 225 19.63 -23.34 32.21
CA VAL A 225 19.29 -22.54 31.02
C VAL A 225 20.51 -22.06 30.23
N ALA A 226 21.72 -22.50 30.58
CA ALA A 226 22.96 -22.02 29.95
C ALA A 226 23.31 -22.82 28.67
N PRO A 227 23.70 -22.15 27.55
CA PRO A 227 23.72 -20.70 27.36
C PRO A 227 22.31 -20.11 27.19
N LEU A 228 22.10 -18.89 27.71
CA LEU A 228 20.84 -18.16 27.59
C LEU A 228 20.98 -17.05 26.55
N THR A 229 20.13 -17.03 25.54
CA THR A 229 20.04 -15.93 24.57
C THR A 229 18.79 -15.11 24.84
N VAL A 230 18.90 -13.78 24.81
CA VAL A 230 17.77 -12.86 24.98
C VAL A 230 17.66 -12.00 23.73
N LEU A 231 16.52 -12.10 23.03
CA LEU A 231 16.21 -11.28 21.86
C LEU A 231 15.28 -10.14 22.22
N GLY A 232 15.52 -8.96 21.64
CA GLY A 232 14.60 -7.82 21.70
C GLY A 232 15.09 -6.61 20.93
N PRO A 233 14.27 -5.54 20.80
CA PRO A 233 14.55 -4.45 19.88
C PRO A 233 15.79 -3.64 20.27
N ARG A 234 16.58 -3.32 19.24
CA ARG A 234 17.85 -2.61 19.37
C ARG A 234 17.74 -1.35 20.22
N GLU A 235 16.63 -0.63 20.06
CA GLU A 235 16.34 0.65 20.71
C GLU A 235 15.68 0.53 22.10
N ALA A 236 15.28 -0.66 22.54
CA ALA A 236 14.71 -0.80 23.87
C ALA A 236 15.74 -0.45 24.95
N ALA A 237 15.40 0.50 25.82
CA ALA A 237 16.24 0.89 26.97
C ALA A 237 16.52 -0.29 27.91
N TRP A 238 15.65 -1.31 27.90
CA TRP A 238 15.81 -2.54 28.65
C TRP A 238 16.66 -3.59 27.95
N ARG A 239 17.14 -3.40 26.71
CA ARG A 239 18.05 -4.32 26.03
C ARG A 239 19.51 -4.12 26.47
N THR A 240 19.72 -3.94 27.78
CA THR A 240 21.04 -3.80 28.39
C THR A 240 21.32 -4.98 29.31
N ARG A 241 22.59 -5.33 29.50
CA ARG A 241 23.00 -6.35 30.48
C ARG A 241 22.48 -6.04 31.90
N ALA A 242 22.19 -4.77 32.19
CA ALA A 242 21.61 -4.33 33.45
C ALA A 242 20.15 -4.81 33.65
N ALA A 243 19.36 -4.93 32.57
CA ALA A 243 17.98 -5.41 32.63
C ALA A 243 17.88 -6.93 32.85
N VAL A 244 18.93 -7.68 32.50
CA VAL A 244 19.04 -9.09 32.83
C VAL A 244 19.26 -9.24 34.34
N PRO A 245 18.47 -10.07 35.06
CA PRO A 245 18.66 -10.34 36.48
C PRO A 245 20.10 -10.73 36.80
N LYS A 246 20.65 -10.26 37.94
CA LYS A 246 22.06 -10.50 38.33
C LYS A 246 22.48 -11.97 38.24
N ALA A 247 21.58 -12.88 38.62
CA ALA A 247 21.79 -14.33 38.58
C ALA A 247 21.98 -14.91 37.16
N LEU A 248 21.45 -14.26 36.12
CA LEU A 248 21.52 -14.74 34.73
C LEU A 248 22.63 -14.04 33.92
N ARG A 249 23.20 -12.93 34.39
CA ARG A 249 24.18 -12.13 33.63
C ARG A 249 25.45 -12.88 33.23
N GLY A 250 25.79 -13.96 33.94
CA GLY A 250 26.95 -14.80 33.64
C GLY A 250 26.71 -15.79 32.50
N VAL A 251 25.45 -16.11 32.20
CA VAL A 251 25.06 -17.10 31.19
C VAL A 251 24.27 -16.49 30.02
N ALA A 252 23.86 -15.23 30.15
CA ALA A 252 23.00 -14.55 29.19
C ALA A 252 23.79 -13.71 28.17
N THR A 253 23.49 -13.92 26.88
CA THR A 253 23.88 -13.06 25.76
C THR A 253 22.65 -12.32 25.25
N VAL A 254 22.77 -11.01 25.05
CA VAL A 254 21.66 -10.17 24.56
C VAL A 254 21.91 -9.80 23.11
N LEU A 255 21.04 -10.25 22.21
CA LEU A 255 21.11 -9.97 20.79
C LEU A 255 19.91 -9.10 20.36
N PRO A 256 20.07 -8.28 19.31
CA PRO A 256 18.96 -7.55 18.74
C PRO A 256 18.04 -8.48 17.92
N ASP A 257 16.73 -8.23 17.95
CA ASP A 257 15.74 -8.95 17.12
C ASP A 257 15.75 -8.49 15.65
N ASP A 258 16.29 -7.31 15.38
CA ASP A 258 16.47 -6.73 14.04
C ASP A 258 17.71 -7.26 13.31
N ASP A 259 18.38 -8.32 13.76
CA ASP A 259 19.57 -8.86 13.09
C ASP A 259 19.38 -10.34 12.72
N PRO A 260 18.79 -10.62 11.54
CA PRO A 260 18.56 -11.98 11.05
C PRO A 260 19.75 -12.90 11.13
N SER A 261 20.94 -12.41 10.74
CA SER A 261 22.16 -13.22 10.78
C SER A 261 22.55 -13.58 12.21
N ALA A 262 22.45 -12.63 13.15
CA ALA A 262 22.82 -12.86 14.53
C ALA A 262 21.88 -13.85 15.24
N TRP A 263 20.55 -13.69 15.11
CA TRP A 263 19.64 -14.61 15.79
C TRP A 263 19.54 -15.97 15.10
N MET A 264 19.74 -16.07 13.77
CA MET A 264 19.83 -17.37 13.10
C MET A 264 21.03 -18.17 13.60
N ALA A 265 22.20 -17.55 13.70
CA ALA A 265 23.38 -18.21 14.26
C ALA A 265 23.16 -18.65 15.73
N ALA A 266 22.44 -17.83 16.52
CA ALA A 266 22.13 -18.18 17.89
C ALA A 266 21.16 -19.37 18.03
N LEU A 267 20.35 -19.69 17.02
CA LEU A 267 19.47 -20.85 17.04
C LEU A 267 20.23 -22.18 16.97
N ASP A 268 21.48 -22.18 16.52
CA ASP A 268 22.30 -23.38 16.45
C ASP A 268 22.62 -23.92 17.86
N ASP A 269 22.84 -23.02 18.82
CA ASP A 269 23.16 -23.37 20.22
C ASP A 269 21.93 -23.60 21.12
N VAL A 270 20.73 -23.37 20.60
CA VAL A 270 19.47 -23.36 21.38
C VAL A 270 18.70 -24.66 21.22
N ALA A 271 18.19 -25.18 22.34
CA ALA A 271 17.30 -26.32 22.41
C ALA A 271 15.83 -25.89 22.51
N VAL A 272 15.57 -24.85 23.31
CA VAL A 272 14.22 -24.37 23.64
C VAL A 272 14.12 -22.86 23.40
N VAL A 273 13.08 -22.46 22.66
CA VAL A 273 12.73 -21.04 22.46
C VAL A 273 11.50 -20.71 23.29
N VAL A 274 11.65 -19.82 24.26
CA VAL A 274 10.59 -19.31 25.13
C VAL A 274 9.99 -18.06 24.49
N ALA A 275 8.86 -18.23 23.82
CA ALA A 275 8.08 -17.17 23.17
C ALA A 275 6.99 -16.69 24.13
N VAL A 276 7.20 -15.58 24.84
CA VAL A 276 6.28 -15.18 25.92
C VAL A 276 5.04 -14.49 25.39
N GLY A 277 5.18 -13.60 24.41
CA GLY A 277 4.06 -12.95 23.76
C GLY A 277 3.32 -13.90 22.82
N ALA A 278 1.99 -13.75 22.70
CA ALA A 278 1.21 -14.54 21.75
C ALA A 278 1.68 -14.31 20.29
N ASP A 279 2.13 -13.09 19.98
CA ASP A 279 2.66 -12.73 18.66
C ASP A 279 4.10 -13.25 18.42
N ASP A 280 4.86 -13.51 19.50
CA ASP A 280 6.23 -14.06 19.38
C ASP A 280 6.24 -15.44 18.72
N VAL A 281 5.18 -16.22 18.93
CA VAL A 281 4.97 -17.56 18.31
C VAL A 281 4.84 -17.47 16.78
N TRP A 282 4.38 -16.33 16.26
CA TRP A 282 4.17 -16.08 14.83
C TRP A 282 5.36 -15.39 14.14
N SER A 283 6.44 -15.14 14.88
CA SER A 283 7.62 -14.45 14.35
C SER A 283 8.47 -15.29 13.39
N ALA A 284 9.30 -14.64 12.57
CA ALA A 284 10.25 -15.36 11.72
C ALA A 284 11.25 -16.18 12.56
N VAL A 285 11.65 -15.67 13.72
CA VAL A 285 12.52 -16.40 14.67
C VAL A 285 11.86 -17.71 15.12
N ALA A 286 10.58 -17.68 15.48
CA ALA A 286 9.84 -18.87 15.90
C ALA A 286 9.61 -19.85 14.73
N ALA A 287 9.36 -19.35 13.51
CA ALA A 287 9.29 -20.19 12.31
C ALA A 287 10.61 -20.91 12.04
N GLU A 288 11.72 -20.16 12.04
CA GLU A 288 13.07 -20.68 11.83
C GLU A 288 13.54 -21.64 12.94
N ALA A 289 13.12 -21.38 14.18
CA ALA A 289 13.36 -22.27 15.32
C ALA A 289 12.68 -23.62 15.12
N ARG A 290 11.38 -23.63 14.78
CA ARG A 290 10.64 -24.88 14.52
C ARG A 290 11.22 -25.64 13.35
N ALA A 291 11.56 -24.95 12.25
CA ALA A 291 12.14 -25.58 11.07
C ALA A 291 13.54 -26.20 11.32
N ARG A 292 14.27 -25.71 12.33
CA ARG A 292 15.51 -26.32 12.86
C ARG A 292 15.26 -27.36 13.96
N GLY A 293 14.01 -27.68 14.26
CA GLY A 293 13.63 -28.62 15.32
C GLY A 293 13.92 -28.13 16.73
N ARG A 294 13.86 -26.81 16.97
CA ARG A 294 13.93 -26.24 18.32
C ARG A 294 12.53 -26.24 18.92
N VAL A 295 12.41 -26.66 20.18
CA VAL A 295 11.10 -26.76 20.83
C VAL A 295 10.65 -25.38 21.28
N LEU A 296 9.45 -24.97 20.86
CA LEU A 296 8.82 -23.73 21.34
C LEU A 296 8.11 -23.98 22.67
N LEU A 297 8.34 -23.09 23.64
CA LEU A 297 7.53 -22.91 24.84
C LEU A 297 6.79 -21.58 24.73
N GLY A 298 5.46 -21.61 24.65
CA GLY A 298 4.66 -20.41 24.41
C GLY A 298 3.35 -20.35 25.20
N PRO A 299 2.62 -19.22 25.14
CA PRO A 299 1.32 -19.10 25.79
C PRO A 299 0.26 -19.93 25.05
N ARG A 300 -0.64 -20.58 25.80
CA ARG A 300 -1.83 -21.21 25.24
C ARG A 300 -2.82 -20.15 24.79
N THR A 301 -2.96 -19.99 23.49
CA THR A 301 -3.96 -19.12 22.87
C THR A 301 -4.49 -19.79 21.60
N ALA A 302 -5.70 -19.43 21.17
CA ALA A 302 -6.26 -19.95 19.92
C ALA A 302 -5.36 -19.69 18.70
N ASP A 303 -4.62 -18.57 18.70
CA ASP A 303 -3.65 -18.26 17.64
C ASP A 303 -2.40 -19.14 17.73
N ALA A 304 -1.91 -19.47 18.93
CA ALA A 304 -0.75 -20.35 19.09
C ALA A 304 -1.09 -21.80 18.71
N ASP A 305 -2.29 -22.27 19.06
CA ASP A 305 -2.78 -23.61 18.72
C ASP A 305 -2.88 -23.84 17.18
N ALA A 306 -2.99 -22.76 16.39
CA ALA A 306 -3.00 -22.84 14.93
C ALA A 306 -1.64 -23.15 14.30
N LEU A 307 -0.53 -22.89 15.01
CA LEU A 307 0.84 -23.12 14.53
C LEU A 307 1.61 -24.21 15.29
N VAL A 308 1.25 -24.44 16.56
CA VAL A 308 1.96 -25.33 17.47
C VAL A 308 0.98 -26.33 18.07
N HIS A 309 1.15 -27.60 17.72
CA HIS A 309 0.45 -28.70 18.38
C HIS A 309 1.12 -28.98 19.73
N ASP A 310 0.43 -28.63 20.81
CA ASP A 310 0.93 -28.83 22.17
C ASP A 310 1.23 -30.29 22.50
N GLY A 311 2.35 -30.50 23.19
CA GLY A 311 2.89 -31.82 23.53
C GLY A 311 3.46 -32.58 22.32
N VAL A 312 3.34 -32.04 21.11
CA VAL A 312 3.80 -32.67 19.87
C VAL A 312 4.92 -31.86 19.23
N GLY A 313 4.67 -30.62 18.80
CA GLY A 313 5.67 -29.75 18.15
C GLY A 313 6.18 -28.61 19.05
N GLY A 314 5.77 -28.60 20.31
CA GLY A 314 6.02 -27.53 21.27
C GLY A 314 5.20 -27.74 22.53
N VAL A 315 5.41 -26.87 23.52
CA VAL A 315 4.64 -26.87 24.77
C VAL A 315 3.96 -25.52 24.90
N LEU A 316 2.64 -25.54 25.06
CA LEU A 316 1.83 -24.35 25.24
C LEU A 316 1.25 -24.33 26.67
N VAL A 317 1.43 -23.23 27.39
CA VAL A 317 1.05 -23.14 28.81
C VAL A 317 0.17 -21.92 29.06
N PRO A 318 -0.77 -21.96 30.02
CA PRO A 318 -1.56 -20.79 30.39
C PRO A 318 -0.71 -19.52 30.54
N PRO A 319 -1.14 -18.40 29.95
CA PRO A 319 -0.35 -17.18 29.91
C PRO A 319 -0.05 -16.66 31.31
N PHE A 320 1.19 -16.20 31.52
CA PHE A 320 1.65 -15.57 32.76
C PHE A 320 1.58 -16.42 34.04
N GLN A 321 1.44 -17.74 33.95
CA GLN A 321 1.52 -18.66 35.11
C GLN A 321 2.96 -19.13 35.37
N ALA A 322 3.75 -18.32 36.08
CA ALA A 322 5.18 -18.55 36.25
C ALA A 322 5.59 -19.96 36.74
N PRO A 323 4.88 -20.62 37.69
CA PRO A 323 5.21 -21.98 38.10
C PRO A 323 5.08 -23.00 36.97
N GLU A 324 4.02 -22.93 36.17
CA GLU A 324 3.76 -23.85 35.06
C GLU A 324 4.79 -23.68 33.95
N TRP A 325 5.12 -22.44 33.59
CA TRP A 325 6.18 -22.15 32.60
C TRP A 325 7.55 -22.65 33.07
N ARG A 326 7.87 -22.47 34.35
CA ARG A 326 9.12 -23.00 34.94
C ARG A 326 9.16 -24.52 34.84
N ASP A 327 8.08 -25.19 35.21
CA ASP A 327 8.04 -26.66 35.24
C ASP A 327 8.08 -27.25 33.83
N ALA A 328 7.37 -26.64 32.87
CA ALA A 328 7.48 -26.97 31.45
C ALA A 328 8.90 -26.79 30.92
N LEU A 329 9.54 -25.63 31.19
CA LEU A 329 10.92 -25.38 30.77
C LEU A 329 11.90 -26.40 31.38
N ARG A 330 11.77 -26.68 32.68
CA ARG A 330 12.61 -27.69 33.34
C ARG A 330 12.41 -29.10 32.80
N SER A 331 11.17 -29.47 32.46
CA SER A 331 10.86 -30.75 31.85
C SER A 331 11.57 -30.88 30.50
N LEU A 332 11.45 -29.87 29.63
CA LEU A 332 12.10 -29.84 28.32
C LEU A 332 13.63 -29.88 28.39
N LEU A 333 14.22 -29.26 29.42
CA LEU A 333 15.68 -29.26 29.63
C LEU A 333 16.22 -30.58 30.18
N ARG A 334 15.38 -31.42 30.80
CA ARG A 334 15.78 -32.73 31.33
C ARG A 334 15.46 -33.88 30.37
N GLY A 335 14.39 -33.76 29.59
CA GLY A 335 13.89 -34.80 28.70
C GLY A 335 14.47 -34.69 27.29
N ASP A 336 15.70 -35.16 27.09
CA ASP A 336 16.36 -35.09 25.77
C ASP A 336 15.60 -35.85 24.69
N ALA A 337 15.11 -37.06 24.98
CA ALA A 337 14.35 -37.87 24.03
C ALA A 337 13.03 -37.20 23.62
N ASP A 338 12.25 -36.72 24.59
CA ASP A 338 10.98 -36.04 24.34
C ASP A 338 11.20 -34.75 23.56
N ARG A 339 12.23 -33.96 23.93
CA ARG A 339 12.58 -32.73 23.22
C ARG A 339 13.01 -33.01 21.77
N THR A 340 13.81 -34.04 21.53
CA THR A 340 14.20 -34.43 20.16
C THR A 340 12.99 -34.88 19.34
N ALA A 341 12.10 -35.70 19.91
CA ALA A 341 10.87 -36.10 19.24
C ALA A 341 9.99 -34.89 18.91
N MET A 342 9.83 -33.96 19.86
CA MET A 342 9.07 -32.73 19.63
C MET A 342 9.72 -31.84 18.56
N GLY A 343 11.04 -31.70 18.58
CA GLY A 343 11.79 -30.96 17.57
C GLY A 343 11.59 -31.51 16.16
N HIS A 344 11.65 -32.83 16.00
CA HIS A 344 11.38 -33.47 14.70
C HIS A 344 9.94 -33.23 14.22
N ALA A 345 8.95 -33.35 15.13
CA ALA A 345 7.57 -33.06 14.79
C ALA A 345 7.34 -31.58 14.42
N ALA A 346 7.99 -30.65 15.14
CA ALA A 346 7.97 -29.23 14.84
C ALA A 346 8.57 -28.92 13.46
N ALA A 347 9.72 -29.53 13.13
CA ALA A 347 10.37 -29.35 11.84
C ALA A 347 9.51 -29.89 10.69
N LEU A 348 8.88 -31.05 10.88
CA LEU A 348 7.95 -31.62 9.90
C LEU A 348 6.74 -30.71 9.69
N ALA A 349 6.11 -30.22 10.76
CA ALA A 349 4.98 -29.28 10.65
C ALA A 349 5.37 -27.95 10.00
N ALA A 350 6.61 -27.49 10.20
CA ALA A 350 7.14 -26.27 9.59
C ALA A 350 7.32 -26.40 8.06
N THR A 351 7.35 -27.61 7.49
CA THR A 351 7.41 -27.79 6.01
C THR A 351 6.17 -27.22 5.30
N GLY A 352 5.01 -27.27 5.95
CA GLY A 352 3.77 -26.62 5.48
C GLY A 352 3.82 -25.08 5.54
N HIS A 353 4.89 -24.53 6.14
CA HIS A 353 5.17 -23.10 6.25
C HIS A 353 6.58 -22.80 5.70
N SER A 354 7.01 -23.52 4.66
CA SER A 354 8.25 -23.19 3.95
C SER A 354 8.09 -21.89 3.14
N TRP A 355 9.19 -21.27 2.71
CA TRP A 355 9.10 -20.11 1.83
C TRP A 355 8.44 -20.43 0.47
N ASP A 356 8.53 -21.67 -0.02
CA ASP A 356 7.77 -22.11 -1.20
C ASP A 356 6.26 -22.16 -0.93
N ALA A 357 5.85 -22.67 0.24
CA ALA A 357 4.45 -22.67 0.65
C ALA A 357 3.91 -21.23 0.81
N VAL A 358 4.71 -20.33 1.39
CA VAL A 358 4.37 -18.90 1.50
C VAL A 358 4.24 -18.26 0.11
N ALA A 359 5.15 -18.55 -0.81
CA ALA A 359 5.08 -18.05 -2.18
C ALA A 359 3.83 -18.55 -2.91
N ALA A 360 3.42 -19.80 -2.70
CA ALA A 360 2.16 -20.34 -3.23
C ALA A 360 0.93 -19.60 -2.67
N LEU A 361 0.90 -19.30 -1.37
CA LEU A 361 -0.17 -18.49 -0.76
C LEU A 361 -0.19 -17.06 -1.34
N LEU A 362 0.98 -16.48 -1.60
CA LEU A 362 1.08 -15.16 -2.23
C LEU A 362 0.60 -15.19 -3.70
N GLU A 363 0.89 -16.25 -4.46
CA GLU A 363 0.35 -16.43 -5.82
C GLU A 363 -1.18 -16.47 -5.82
N ASP A 364 -1.78 -17.14 -4.83
CA ASP A 364 -3.23 -17.17 -4.66
C ASP A 364 -3.78 -15.76 -4.36
N VAL A 365 -3.10 -14.99 -3.50
CA VAL A 365 -3.43 -13.58 -3.24
C VAL A 365 -3.34 -12.75 -4.52
N TYR A 366 -2.27 -12.89 -5.30
CA TYR A 366 -2.06 -12.16 -6.56
C TYR A 366 -3.13 -12.51 -7.60
N THR A 367 -3.50 -13.78 -7.68
CA THR A 367 -4.54 -14.28 -8.59
C THR A 367 -5.91 -13.72 -8.22
N ARG A 368 -6.26 -13.70 -6.92
CA ARG A 368 -7.51 -13.08 -6.46
C ARG A 368 -7.54 -11.58 -6.69
N ALA A 369 -6.43 -10.89 -6.40
CA ALA A 369 -6.28 -9.47 -6.69
C ALA A 369 -6.47 -9.17 -8.19
N ALA A 370 -6.03 -10.06 -9.07
CA ALA A 370 -6.22 -9.95 -10.51
C ALA A 370 -7.68 -10.17 -10.98
N ALA A 371 -8.49 -10.92 -10.22
CA ALA A 371 -9.89 -11.21 -10.55
C ALA A 371 -10.84 -10.04 -10.26
N THR A 372 -10.48 -9.14 -9.35
CA THR A 372 -11.22 -7.89 -9.10
C THR A 372 -11.11 -6.98 -10.34
N PRO A 373 -12.18 -6.34 -10.86
CA PRO A 373 -12.07 -5.44 -12.00
C PRO A 373 -10.96 -4.42 -11.79
N ALA A 374 -10.03 -4.31 -12.77
CA ALA A 374 -8.91 -3.39 -12.65
C ALA A 374 -9.42 -1.97 -12.39
N ARG A 375 -9.05 -1.41 -11.24
CA ARG A 375 -9.13 0.05 -11.03
C ARG A 375 -8.17 0.66 -12.05
N ARG A 376 -8.69 1.16 -13.18
CA ARG A 376 -7.88 1.83 -14.22
C ARG A 376 -7.29 3.11 -13.64
N HIS A 377 -6.20 3.01 -12.88
CA HIS A 377 -5.57 4.12 -12.19
C HIS A 377 -4.05 4.00 -12.27
N GLY A 378 -3.49 4.57 -13.33
CA GLY A 378 -2.04 4.63 -13.54
C GLY A 378 -1.66 5.37 -14.82
N GLY A 379 -2.54 5.35 -15.81
CA GLY A 379 -2.38 6.17 -17.01
C GLY A 379 -2.70 7.64 -16.79
N VAL A 380 -2.01 8.49 -17.53
CA VAL A 380 -2.48 9.83 -17.87
C VAL A 380 -3.78 9.65 -18.65
N VAL A 381 -4.87 10.25 -18.17
CA VAL A 381 -6.19 10.26 -18.79
C VAL A 381 -6.45 11.61 -19.45
N LEU A 382 -7.18 11.59 -20.55
CA LEU A 382 -7.70 12.77 -21.21
C LEU A 382 -9.16 12.98 -20.81
N VAL A 383 -9.45 14.11 -20.18
CA VAL A 383 -10.74 14.39 -19.55
C VAL A 383 -11.34 15.66 -20.11
N ASP A 384 -12.61 15.65 -20.46
CA ASP A 384 -13.37 16.90 -20.65
C ASP A 384 -14.25 17.11 -19.41
N PRO A 385 -13.87 17.97 -18.46
CA PRO A 385 -14.59 18.11 -17.20
C PRO A 385 -15.96 18.78 -17.33
N ARG A 386 -16.30 19.34 -18.51
CA ARG A 386 -17.55 20.10 -18.69
C ARG A 386 -18.07 20.06 -20.14
N LEU A 387 -18.87 19.04 -20.42
CA LEU A 387 -19.78 18.95 -21.56
C LEU A 387 -21.17 19.47 -21.17
N ARG A 388 -21.83 20.19 -22.08
CA ARG A 388 -23.15 20.82 -21.86
C ARG A 388 -24.18 20.42 -22.93
N PRO A 389 -24.39 19.12 -23.23
CA PRO A 389 -25.35 18.71 -24.24
C PRO A 389 -26.75 19.28 -23.93
N ALA A 390 -27.45 19.71 -24.99
CA ALA A 390 -28.86 20.05 -24.91
C ALA A 390 -29.71 18.77 -24.71
N ALA A 391 -30.95 18.92 -24.25
CA ALA A 391 -31.83 17.78 -24.01
C ALA A 391 -32.16 16.99 -25.29
N ASP A 392 -32.11 17.65 -26.45
CA ASP A 392 -32.35 17.10 -27.78
C ASP A 392 -31.06 16.76 -28.54
N SER A 393 -29.89 16.83 -27.90
CA SER A 393 -28.62 16.46 -28.52
C SER A 393 -28.56 14.97 -28.89
N ASP A 394 -27.91 14.68 -30.02
CA ASP A 394 -27.57 13.31 -30.43
C ASP A 394 -26.44 12.76 -29.53
N LEU A 395 -26.83 12.16 -28.40
CA LEU A 395 -25.90 11.58 -27.42
C LEU A 395 -25.01 10.47 -28.03
N PRO A 396 -25.51 9.55 -28.86
CA PRO A 396 -24.65 8.62 -29.60
C PRO A 396 -23.56 9.31 -30.42
N ALA A 397 -23.90 10.38 -31.15
CA ALA A 397 -22.90 11.12 -31.93
C ALA A 397 -21.87 11.83 -31.03
N ILE A 398 -22.31 12.44 -29.92
CA ILE A 398 -21.42 13.07 -28.94
C ILE A 398 -20.47 12.03 -28.32
N ALA A 399 -20.99 10.87 -27.90
CA ALA A 399 -20.19 9.81 -27.33
C ALA A 399 -19.16 9.27 -28.34
N ALA A 400 -19.58 9.06 -29.60
CA ALA A 400 -18.69 8.64 -30.67
C ALA A 400 -17.57 9.68 -30.90
N ALA A 401 -17.89 10.97 -30.92
CA ALA A 401 -16.89 12.03 -31.06
C ALA A 401 -15.90 12.05 -29.89
N CYS A 402 -16.37 11.86 -28.65
CA CYS A 402 -15.50 11.76 -27.47
C CYS A 402 -14.50 10.62 -27.61
N VAL A 403 -14.99 9.43 -28.01
CA VAL A 403 -14.15 8.24 -28.21
C VAL A 403 -13.18 8.43 -29.38
N GLU A 404 -13.58 9.07 -30.48
CA GLU A 404 -12.69 9.35 -31.62
C GLU A 404 -11.53 10.31 -31.26
N LEU A 405 -11.79 11.24 -30.35
CA LEU A 405 -10.81 12.18 -29.82
C LEU A 405 -9.92 11.57 -28.73
N GLY A 406 -10.25 10.37 -28.26
CA GLY A 406 -9.51 9.67 -27.21
C GLY A 406 -9.77 10.23 -25.82
N LEU A 407 -10.96 10.80 -25.58
CA LEU A 407 -11.37 11.17 -24.22
C LEU A 407 -11.62 9.88 -23.41
N ASP A 408 -11.02 9.81 -22.24
CA ASP A 408 -11.19 8.73 -21.27
C ASP A 408 -12.36 9.00 -20.33
N ALA A 409 -12.60 10.28 -20.00
CA ALA A 409 -13.70 10.69 -19.14
C ALA A 409 -14.32 12.03 -19.55
N VAL A 410 -15.62 12.20 -19.27
CA VAL A 410 -16.38 13.43 -19.52
C VAL A 410 -17.29 13.79 -18.36
N GLY A 411 -17.30 15.06 -17.95
CA GLY A 411 -18.27 15.61 -17.00
C GLY A 411 -19.47 16.19 -17.73
N VAL A 412 -20.65 15.60 -17.54
CA VAL A 412 -21.88 16.10 -18.18
C VAL A 412 -22.54 17.08 -17.22
N ALA A 413 -22.28 18.36 -17.42
CA ALA A 413 -22.78 19.45 -16.59
C ALA A 413 -23.76 20.29 -17.41
N ALA A 414 -24.94 19.73 -17.64
CA ALA A 414 -26.02 20.38 -18.37
C ALA A 414 -27.22 20.66 -17.46
N PRO A 415 -28.15 21.55 -17.87
CA PRO A 415 -29.42 21.76 -17.17
C PRO A 415 -30.28 20.48 -17.06
N GLY A 416 -30.10 19.54 -18.00
CA GLY A 416 -30.74 18.21 -17.98
C GLY A 416 -30.28 17.29 -16.83
N GLY A 417 -29.27 17.71 -16.07
CA GLY A 417 -28.86 17.08 -14.81
C GLY A 417 -28.30 15.67 -14.93
N VAL A 418 -28.40 14.93 -13.83
CA VAL A 418 -27.83 13.57 -13.69
C VAL A 418 -28.47 12.58 -14.68
N ALA A 419 -29.75 12.78 -15.04
CA ALA A 419 -30.43 11.91 -16.00
C ALA A 419 -29.75 11.92 -17.39
N LEU A 420 -29.27 13.08 -17.84
CA LEU A 420 -28.58 13.21 -19.13
C LEU A 420 -27.20 12.55 -19.10
N SER A 421 -26.52 12.64 -17.96
CA SER A 421 -25.24 11.95 -17.71
C SER A 421 -25.40 10.43 -17.86
N ARG A 422 -26.46 9.87 -17.26
CA ARG A 422 -26.78 8.44 -17.36
C ARG A 422 -27.13 8.01 -18.79
N ALA A 423 -27.95 8.79 -19.49
CA ALA A 423 -28.28 8.51 -20.89
C ALA A 423 -27.03 8.51 -21.79
N LEU A 424 -26.06 9.41 -21.55
CA LEU A 424 -24.79 9.38 -22.28
C LEU A 424 -23.93 8.16 -21.92
N ALA A 425 -23.93 7.74 -20.64
CA ALA A 425 -23.22 6.55 -20.20
C ALA A 425 -23.76 5.27 -20.85
N ASP A 426 -25.08 5.17 -21.00
CA ASP A 426 -25.77 4.01 -21.58
C ASP A 426 -25.43 3.80 -23.07
N VAL A 427 -25.13 4.88 -23.81
CA VAL A 427 -24.76 4.79 -25.24
C VAL A 427 -23.27 4.55 -25.48
N ALA A 428 -22.42 4.60 -24.45
CA ALA A 428 -20.98 4.30 -24.53
C ALA A 428 -20.42 3.49 -23.34
N PRO A 429 -21.05 2.34 -22.99
CA PRO A 429 -20.69 1.58 -21.80
C PRO A 429 -19.26 1.03 -21.91
N GLY A 430 -18.43 1.36 -20.91
CA GLY A 430 -17.04 0.90 -20.82
C GLY A 430 -16.07 1.54 -21.83
N ALA A 431 -16.57 2.31 -22.80
CA ALA A 431 -15.77 3.04 -23.78
C ALA A 431 -15.44 4.46 -23.32
N LEU A 432 -16.32 5.08 -22.54
CA LEU A 432 -16.17 6.44 -22.02
C LEU A 432 -16.66 6.48 -20.57
N ARG A 433 -15.87 7.06 -19.67
CA ARG A 433 -16.34 7.31 -18.31
C ARG A 433 -17.17 8.61 -18.28
N VAL A 434 -18.43 8.51 -17.88
CA VAL A 434 -19.27 9.70 -17.66
C VAL A 434 -19.30 10.05 -16.18
N ILE A 435 -19.04 11.32 -15.85
CA ILE A 435 -19.16 11.88 -14.51
C ILE A 435 -20.50 12.60 -14.45
N ASP A 436 -21.35 12.13 -13.54
CA ASP A 436 -22.66 12.72 -13.29
C ASP A 436 -22.52 14.15 -12.80
N GLY A 437 -23.12 15.08 -13.54
CA GLY A 437 -23.04 16.49 -13.20
C GLY A 437 -24.30 17.27 -13.54
N ARG A 438 -24.30 18.52 -13.10
CA ARG A 438 -25.37 19.48 -13.36
C ARG A 438 -24.86 20.90 -13.27
N GLU A 439 -25.40 21.76 -14.15
CA GLU A 439 -25.41 23.20 -13.93
C GLU A 439 -26.61 23.59 -13.09
N VAL A 440 -26.34 24.26 -11.97
CA VAL A 440 -27.34 24.67 -11.00
C VAL A 440 -27.43 26.18 -11.00
N ALA A 441 -28.60 26.71 -11.34
CA ALA A 441 -28.87 28.14 -11.27
C ALA A 441 -29.15 28.51 -9.81
N THR A 442 -28.29 29.36 -9.23
CA THR A 442 -28.46 29.89 -7.86
C THR A 442 -29.02 31.31 -7.90
N THR A 443 -29.37 31.86 -6.74
CA THR A 443 -29.76 33.28 -6.62
C THR A 443 -28.66 34.26 -7.02
N ASP A 444 -27.41 33.82 -7.04
CA ASP A 444 -26.23 34.66 -7.30
C ASP A 444 -25.53 34.31 -8.62
N GLY A 445 -26.06 33.36 -9.40
CA GLY A 445 -25.46 32.90 -10.66
C GLY A 445 -25.40 31.38 -10.79
N VAL A 446 -24.78 30.87 -11.85
CA VAL A 446 -24.69 29.43 -12.15
C VAL A 446 -23.41 28.83 -11.60
N VAL A 447 -23.54 27.68 -10.95
CA VAL A 447 -22.41 26.83 -10.52
C VAL A 447 -22.56 25.43 -11.10
N VAL A 448 -21.47 24.67 -11.10
CA VAL A 448 -21.45 23.28 -11.57
C VAL A 448 -21.20 22.35 -10.39
N GLY A 449 -22.04 21.32 -10.27
CA GLY A 449 -21.77 20.16 -9.44
C GLY A 449 -21.33 18.98 -10.32
N LEU A 450 -20.21 18.36 -10.00
CA LEU A 450 -19.77 17.08 -10.57
C LEU A 450 -19.81 15.98 -9.52
N PHE A 451 -19.84 14.72 -9.95
CA PHE A 451 -19.97 13.54 -9.09
C PHE A 451 -21.26 13.55 -8.26
N LEU A 452 -22.36 13.99 -8.87
CA LEU A 452 -23.65 14.05 -8.21
C LEU A 452 -24.33 12.68 -8.21
N THR A 453 -24.91 12.30 -7.07
CA THR A 453 -25.78 11.11 -6.94
C THR A 453 -27.25 11.42 -7.28
N HIS A 454 -27.65 12.67 -7.04
CA HIS A 454 -28.98 13.21 -7.35
C HIS A 454 -28.89 14.69 -7.70
N ASP A 455 -29.89 15.18 -8.42
CA ASP A 455 -29.97 16.58 -8.84
C ASP A 455 -30.11 17.53 -7.64
N VAL A 456 -29.41 18.66 -7.72
CA VAL A 456 -29.58 19.80 -6.80
C VAL A 456 -30.60 20.77 -7.41
N PRO A 457 -31.63 21.23 -6.66
CA PRO A 457 -32.63 22.16 -7.17
C PRO A 457 -32.07 23.53 -7.56
N ASP A 458 -32.66 24.14 -8.60
CA ASP A 458 -32.38 25.52 -8.98
C ASP A 458 -33.06 26.53 -8.03
N GLY A 459 -32.60 27.78 -8.05
CA GLY A 459 -33.14 28.91 -7.29
C GLY A 459 -32.70 28.95 -5.83
N MET A 460 -31.83 28.03 -5.39
CA MET A 460 -31.28 28.01 -4.03
C MET A 460 -30.20 29.12 -3.84
N PRO A 461 -29.98 29.60 -2.61
CA PRO A 461 -28.84 30.44 -2.29
C PRO A 461 -27.52 29.78 -2.69
N LEU A 462 -26.54 30.57 -3.15
CA LEU A 462 -25.23 30.05 -3.60
C LEU A 462 -24.58 29.12 -2.57
N ARG A 463 -24.49 29.56 -1.32
CA ARG A 463 -23.95 28.75 -0.21
C ARG A 463 -24.67 27.42 -0.04
N ALA A 464 -26.00 27.45 0.04
CA ALA A 464 -26.82 26.25 0.24
C ALA A 464 -26.67 25.27 -0.94
N THR A 465 -26.51 25.80 -2.15
CA THR A 465 -26.26 25.00 -3.36
C THR A 465 -24.91 24.27 -3.27
N LEU A 466 -23.84 25.00 -2.92
CA LEU A 466 -22.50 24.40 -2.77
C LEU A 466 -22.46 23.37 -1.63
N GLU A 467 -23.15 23.64 -0.52
CA GLU A 467 -23.30 22.71 0.59
C GLU A 467 -24.08 21.45 0.18
N ALA A 468 -25.13 21.58 -0.63
CA ALA A 468 -25.89 20.43 -1.16
C ALA A 468 -25.05 19.57 -2.11
N ILE A 469 -24.24 20.18 -2.99
CA ILE A 469 -23.29 19.47 -3.86
C ILE A 469 -22.29 18.68 -3.01
N ARG A 470 -21.65 19.32 -2.03
CA ARG A 470 -20.65 18.68 -1.17
C ARG A 470 -21.24 17.63 -0.24
N GLY A 471 -22.49 17.81 0.19
CA GLY A 471 -23.21 16.89 1.08
C GLY A 471 -23.36 15.48 0.50
N GLN A 472 -23.34 15.36 -0.82
CA GLN A 472 -23.34 14.07 -1.53
C GLN A 472 -21.95 13.64 -2.05
N GLY A 473 -20.88 14.30 -1.60
CA GLY A 473 -19.51 14.01 -2.04
C GLY A 473 -19.15 14.60 -3.41
N GLY A 474 -19.99 15.49 -3.95
CA GLY A 474 -19.78 16.15 -5.23
C GLY A 474 -18.68 17.21 -5.18
N VAL A 475 -18.16 17.55 -6.36
CA VAL A 475 -17.14 18.60 -6.58
C VAL A 475 -17.84 19.88 -6.99
N THR A 476 -17.48 20.99 -6.34
CA THR A 476 -17.98 22.32 -6.68
C THR A 476 -17.06 23.03 -7.66
N LEU A 477 -17.59 23.29 -8.86
CA LEU A 477 -16.88 23.95 -9.94
C LEU A 477 -17.53 25.30 -10.26
N ILE A 478 -16.72 26.36 -10.27
CA ILE A 478 -17.16 27.68 -10.74
C ILE A 478 -16.79 27.82 -12.22
N PRO A 479 -17.77 28.07 -13.12
CA PRO A 479 -17.51 28.30 -14.54
C PRO A 479 -16.58 29.49 -14.79
N HIS A 480 -16.02 29.56 -16.00
CA HIS A 480 -15.12 30.64 -16.39
C HIS A 480 -15.81 32.02 -16.28
N PRO A 481 -15.14 33.10 -15.78
CA PRO A 481 -15.74 34.43 -15.59
C PRO A 481 -16.52 35.03 -16.76
N GLU A 482 -16.20 34.65 -18.00
CA GLU A 482 -16.88 35.14 -19.22
C GLU A 482 -18.07 34.27 -19.65
N ALA A 483 -18.35 33.18 -18.92
CA ALA A 483 -19.59 32.43 -19.08
C ALA A 483 -20.77 33.30 -18.60
N ALA A 484 -21.95 33.08 -19.20
CA ALA A 484 -23.17 33.75 -18.78
C ALA A 484 -23.50 33.44 -17.31
N ASP A 485 -23.96 34.46 -16.59
CA ASP A 485 -24.52 34.36 -15.23
C ASP A 485 -23.59 33.75 -14.17
N VAL A 486 -22.26 33.97 -14.24
CA VAL A 486 -21.31 33.52 -13.21
C VAL A 486 -21.43 34.35 -11.93
N PRO A 487 -21.34 33.74 -10.72
CA PRO A 487 -21.42 34.50 -9.49
C PRO A 487 -20.36 35.60 -9.36
N ALA A 488 -20.81 36.75 -8.89
CA ALA A 488 -19.97 37.92 -8.75
C ALA A 488 -18.79 37.65 -7.79
N PRO A 489 -17.61 38.26 -8.01
CA PRO A 489 -16.43 38.05 -7.16
C PRO A 489 -16.61 38.38 -5.68
N ARG A 490 -17.66 39.11 -5.28
CA ARG A 490 -18.01 39.34 -3.88
C ARG A 490 -18.67 38.11 -3.27
N ALA A 491 -19.72 37.59 -3.91
CA ALA A 491 -20.44 36.40 -3.45
C ALA A 491 -19.52 35.18 -3.32
N LEU A 492 -18.56 35.01 -4.25
CA LEU A 492 -17.59 33.92 -4.19
C LEU A 492 -16.62 33.98 -3.00
N ARG A 493 -16.30 35.18 -2.47
CA ARG A 493 -15.44 35.29 -1.28
C ARG A 493 -16.13 34.80 -0.03
N ASP A 494 -17.45 34.97 0.04
CA ASP A 494 -18.24 34.56 1.20
C ASP A 494 -18.40 33.04 1.28
N VAL A 495 -18.02 32.30 0.23
CA VAL A 495 -18.14 30.84 0.11
C VAL A 495 -16.87 30.17 -0.39
N ASP A 496 -15.71 30.84 -0.30
CA ASP A 496 -14.44 30.38 -0.87
C ASP A 496 -14.04 28.96 -0.43
N SER A 497 -14.22 28.65 0.86
CA SER A 497 -13.99 27.35 1.49
C SER A 497 -14.90 26.23 0.97
N LEU A 498 -15.94 26.58 0.22
CA LEU A 498 -16.90 25.66 -0.39
C LEU A 498 -16.62 25.38 -1.87
N ILE A 499 -15.62 26.02 -2.47
CA ILE A 499 -15.28 25.90 -3.89
C ILE A 499 -14.06 24.99 -4.03
N ASP A 500 -14.16 23.94 -4.86
CA ASP A 500 -13.04 23.03 -5.11
C ASP A 500 -12.19 23.46 -6.31
N CYS A 501 -12.84 23.85 -7.40
CA CYS A 501 -12.14 24.18 -8.65
C CYS A 501 -12.81 25.30 -9.44
N ARG A 502 -12.02 25.94 -10.31
CA ARG A 502 -12.45 27.02 -11.20
C ARG A 502 -12.04 26.76 -12.63
N GLU A 503 -12.96 26.96 -13.55
CA GLU A 503 -12.69 26.82 -14.99
C GLU A 503 -11.95 28.05 -15.51
N LEU A 504 -10.80 27.83 -16.16
CA LEU A 504 -9.89 28.88 -16.65
C LEU A 504 -10.17 29.29 -18.10
N ALA A 505 -10.75 28.41 -18.92
CA ALA A 505 -11.15 28.67 -20.30
C ALA A 505 -12.11 27.58 -20.78
N THR A 506 -13.07 27.96 -21.62
CA THR A 506 -13.87 27.04 -22.42
C THR A 506 -13.36 26.98 -23.86
N GLY A 507 -13.49 25.81 -24.50
CA GLY A 507 -12.90 25.43 -25.79
C GLY A 507 -13.23 26.28 -27.02
N ALA A 508 -13.90 27.42 -26.88
CA ALA A 508 -14.20 28.37 -27.94
C ALA A 508 -13.43 29.71 -27.84
N MET A 509 -12.74 30.00 -26.72
CA MET A 509 -12.31 31.37 -26.37
C MET A 509 -10.79 31.63 -26.35
N GLY A 510 -9.95 30.68 -26.77
CA GLY A 510 -8.49 30.88 -26.77
C GLY A 510 -7.87 30.82 -25.37
N ALA A 511 -6.60 31.27 -25.26
CA ALA A 511 -5.79 31.17 -24.04
C ALA A 511 -6.51 31.78 -22.81
N PRO A 512 -6.35 31.21 -21.60
CA PRO A 512 -7.08 31.66 -20.42
C PRO A 512 -6.81 33.14 -20.12
N GLY A 513 -7.88 33.89 -19.85
CA GLY A 513 -7.77 35.32 -19.52
C GLY A 513 -6.93 35.54 -18.25
N ILE A 514 -6.12 36.60 -18.24
CA ILE A 514 -5.23 36.96 -17.11
C ILE A 514 -6.02 37.07 -15.79
N ALA A 515 -7.29 37.49 -15.85
CA ALA A 515 -8.17 37.59 -14.69
C ALA A 515 -8.51 36.23 -14.06
N ALA A 516 -8.87 35.21 -14.87
CA ALA A 516 -9.22 33.88 -14.40
C ALA A 516 -8.03 33.18 -13.72
N VAL A 517 -6.84 33.28 -14.32
CA VAL A 517 -5.59 32.73 -13.75
C VAL A 517 -5.22 33.43 -12.44
N ARG A 518 -5.37 34.76 -12.38
CA ARG A 518 -5.07 35.54 -11.17
C ARG A 518 -6.03 35.23 -10.03
N ASP A 519 -7.32 35.06 -10.32
CA ASP A 519 -8.34 34.76 -9.31
C ASP A 519 -8.21 33.32 -8.79
N ALA A 520 -7.97 32.33 -9.65
CA ALA A 520 -7.70 30.96 -9.22
C ALA A 520 -6.47 30.88 -8.30
N ARG A 521 -5.38 31.59 -8.64
CA ARG A 521 -4.18 31.68 -7.79
C ARG A 521 -4.43 32.39 -6.47
N ARG A 522 -5.24 33.46 -6.44
CA ARG A 522 -5.58 34.18 -5.20
C ARG A 522 -6.41 33.34 -4.24
N LEU A 523 -7.29 32.50 -4.78
CA LEU A 523 -8.21 31.67 -3.98
C LEU A 523 -7.65 30.28 -3.67
N GLY A 524 -6.47 29.92 -4.20
CA GLY A 524 -5.86 28.60 -4.00
C GLY A 524 -6.66 27.45 -4.64
N LEU A 525 -7.47 27.75 -5.66
CA LEU A 525 -8.38 26.79 -6.30
C LEU A 525 -7.69 26.00 -7.41
N ALA A 526 -8.10 24.74 -7.56
CA ALA A 526 -7.66 23.92 -8.69
C ALA A 526 -8.23 24.45 -10.01
N ALA A 527 -7.41 24.38 -11.07
CA ALA A 527 -7.76 24.88 -12.40
C ALA A 527 -8.36 23.77 -13.27
N THR A 528 -9.42 24.09 -14.01
CA THR A 528 -10.03 23.18 -15.00
C THR A 528 -10.19 23.86 -16.36
N SER A 529 -10.34 23.07 -17.42
CA SER A 529 -10.70 23.53 -18.75
C SER A 529 -11.54 22.47 -19.44
N GLY A 530 -12.81 22.78 -19.73
CA GLY A 530 -13.74 21.91 -20.44
C GLY A 530 -14.22 22.53 -21.75
N SER A 531 -14.74 21.71 -22.66
CA SER A 531 -15.17 22.21 -23.98
C SER A 531 -16.39 23.13 -23.87
N GLY A 532 -17.26 22.90 -22.89
CA GLY A 532 -18.58 23.54 -22.82
C GLY A 532 -19.50 23.13 -23.97
N ALA A 533 -19.21 22.01 -24.65
CA ALA A 533 -19.85 21.64 -25.91
C ALA A 533 -21.35 21.38 -25.76
N HIS A 534 -22.14 22.06 -26.61
CA HIS A 534 -23.60 21.88 -26.73
C HIS A 534 -24.00 20.91 -27.84
N ASP A 535 -23.09 20.66 -28.79
CA ASP A 535 -23.29 19.75 -29.92
C ASP A 535 -21.98 18.99 -30.22
N VAL A 536 -22.08 18.04 -31.15
CA VAL A 536 -20.98 17.15 -31.54
C VAL A 536 -19.76 17.90 -32.11
N ASN A 537 -19.94 19.07 -32.75
CA ASN A 537 -18.86 19.81 -33.39
C ASN A 537 -18.00 20.57 -32.37
N ALA A 538 -18.58 20.93 -31.24
CA ALA A 538 -17.88 21.61 -30.16
C ALA A 538 -17.09 20.65 -29.24
N VAL A 539 -17.33 19.33 -29.33
CA VAL A 539 -16.63 18.32 -28.53
C VAL A 539 -15.12 18.38 -28.79
N GLY A 540 -14.33 18.42 -27.72
CA GLY A 540 -12.87 18.45 -27.81
C GLY A 540 -12.28 19.84 -28.07
N GLY A 541 -13.06 20.92 -27.94
CA GLY A 541 -12.51 22.28 -27.96
C GLY A 541 -11.53 22.56 -26.81
N ALA A 542 -11.69 21.86 -25.68
CA ALA A 542 -10.78 21.88 -24.54
C ALA A 542 -10.88 20.59 -23.73
N GLY A 543 -9.88 20.34 -22.90
CA GLY A 543 -9.85 19.24 -21.95
C GLY A 543 -8.63 19.34 -21.03
N MET A 544 -8.49 18.34 -20.17
CA MET A 544 -7.43 18.22 -19.19
C MET A 544 -6.70 16.89 -19.41
N MET A 545 -5.39 16.95 -19.58
CA MET A 545 -4.52 15.79 -19.47
C MET A 545 -4.10 15.69 -18.00
N MET A 546 -4.57 14.65 -17.31
CA MET A 546 -4.42 14.53 -15.87
C MET A 546 -4.23 13.08 -15.46
N ARG A 547 -3.92 12.85 -14.20
CA ARG A 547 -3.87 11.49 -13.66
C ARG A 547 -5.28 10.91 -13.55
N GLY A 548 -5.43 9.59 -13.71
CA GLY A 548 -6.69 8.92 -13.44
C GLY A 548 -7.18 9.15 -12.00
N PHE A 549 -8.50 9.22 -11.81
CA PHE A 549 -9.18 9.54 -10.53
C PHE A 549 -10.33 8.56 -10.26
N THR A 550 -10.71 8.26 -9.03
CA THR A 550 -11.87 7.37 -8.71
C THR A 550 -13.14 8.14 -8.39
N ASP A 551 -13.03 9.27 -7.72
CA ASP A 551 -14.15 10.04 -7.19
C ASP A 551 -13.86 11.55 -7.30
N GLY A 552 -14.77 12.36 -6.75
CA GLY A 552 -14.64 13.81 -6.77
C GLY A 552 -13.40 14.35 -6.06
N ARG A 553 -12.98 13.74 -4.95
CA ARG A 553 -11.80 14.21 -4.20
C ARG A 553 -10.51 13.88 -4.95
N ASP A 554 -10.42 12.68 -5.50
CA ASP A 554 -9.31 12.25 -6.35
C ASP A 554 -9.21 13.12 -7.61
N PHE A 555 -10.36 13.47 -8.20
CA PHE A 555 -10.43 14.37 -9.34
C PHE A 555 -9.81 15.74 -9.01
N VAL A 556 -10.22 16.37 -7.90
CA VAL A 556 -9.69 17.66 -7.45
C VAL A 556 -8.18 17.59 -7.16
N ALA A 557 -7.71 16.50 -6.54
CA ALA A 557 -6.29 16.30 -6.30
C ALA A 557 -5.49 16.15 -7.61
N ALA A 558 -6.02 15.41 -8.58
CA ALA A 558 -5.38 15.21 -9.88
C ALA A 558 -5.30 16.52 -10.70
N LEU A 559 -6.20 17.48 -10.46
CA LEU A 559 -6.14 18.81 -11.11
C LEU A 559 -4.90 19.63 -10.71
N ALA A 560 -4.27 19.35 -9.56
CA ALA A 560 -3.08 20.08 -9.11
C ALA A 560 -1.86 19.87 -10.04
N GLU A 561 -1.81 18.72 -10.72
CA GLU A 561 -0.75 18.33 -11.66
C GLU A 561 -1.26 18.29 -13.12
N ALA A 562 -2.50 18.74 -13.37
CA ALA A 562 -3.15 18.61 -14.67
C ALA A 562 -2.71 19.69 -15.68
N GLU A 563 -2.61 19.28 -16.94
CA GLU A 563 -2.28 20.17 -18.05
C GLU A 563 -3.53 20.42 -18.93
N PRO A 564 -3.92 21.68 -19.19
CA PRO A 564 -4.97 21.96 -20.15
C PRO A 564 -4.49 21.64 -21.57
N VAL A 565 -5.33 20.95 -22.34
CA VAL A 565 -5.02 20.50 -23.69
C VAL A 565 -6.20 20.69 -24.62
N VAL A 566 -5.95 20.68 -25.93
CA VAL A 566 -6.99 20.55 -26.95
C VAL A 566 -6.91 19.13 -27.50
N PRO A 567 -7.90 18.25 -27.20
CA PRO A 567 -7.98 16.91 -27.75
C PRO A 567 -7.81 16.91 -29.27
N ARG A 568 -6.97 16.01 -29.79
CA ARG A 568 -6.75 15.84 -31.24
C ARG A 568 -6.99 14.39 -31.62
N ARG A 569 -7.66 14.17 -32.75
CA ARG A 569 -7.87 12.83 -33.33
C ARG A 569 -6.57 12.02 -33.32
N GLY A 570 -6.59 10.87 -32.64
CA GLY A 570 -5.44 9.98 -32.51
C GLY A 570 -4.98 9.36 -33.83
N ARG A 571 -3.72 8.86 -33.88
CA ARG A 571 -3.13 8.19 -35.06
C ARG A 571 -4.02 7.08 -35.65
N LYS A 572 -4.85 6.41 -34.83
CA LYS A 572 -5.77 5.33 -35.27
C LYS A 572 -6.92 5.84 -36.15
N ALA A 573 -7.44 7.05 -35.92
CA ALA A 573 -8.52 7.64 -36.72
C ALA A 573 -8.03 8.05 -38.13
N ARG A 574 -6.82 8.61 -38.23
CA ARG A 574 -6.17 8.94 -39.52
C ARG A 574 -5.91 7.72 -40.40
N ALA A 575 -5.74 6.53 -39.81
CA ALA A 575 -5.58 5.27 -40.53
C ALA A 575 -6.90 4.70 -41.08
N ARG A 576 -8.04 4.99 -40.42
CA ARG A 576 -9.38 4.62 -40.91
C ARG A 576 -9.84 5.49 -42.09
N ASP A 577 -9.57 6.79 -42.06
CA ASP A 577 -9.89 7.69 -43.18
C ASP A 577 -9.06 7.42 -44.43
N ARG A 578 -7.77 7.05 -44.29
CA ARG A 578 -6.95 6.60 -45.42
C ARG A 578 -7.45 5.31 -46.08
N ARG A 579 -8.25 4.51 -45.38
CA ARG A 579 -8.92 3.33 -45.94
C ARG A 579 -10.28 3.67 -46.57
N ARG A 580 -10.99 4.70 -46.08
CA ARG A 580 -12.25 5.17 -46.68
C ARG A 580 -12.04 6.01 -47.95
N GLY A 581 -11.02 6.87 -47.99
CA GLY A 581 -10.67 7.66 -49.18
C GLY A 581 -9.95 6.90 -50.31
N ARG A 582 -9.83 5.56 -50.20
CA ARG A 582 -9.35 4.68 -51.28
C ARG A 582 -10.47 3.88 -51.96
N ASN A 583 -11.70 3.98 -51.46
CA ASN A 583 -12.87 3.26 -51.98
C ASN A 583 -14.01 4.21 -52.39
N SER A 584 -13.71 5.48 -52.68
CA SER A 584 -14.63 6.47 -53.25
C SER A 584 -14.03 7.07 -54.51
#